data_AF-A0A2E7HNM0-F1
#
_entry.id   AF-A0A2E7HNM0-F1
#
_cell.length_a   1.000
_cell.length_b   1.000
_cell.length_c   1.000
_cell.angle_alpha   90.00
_cell.angle_beta   90.00
_cell.angle_gamma   90.00
#
_symmetry.space_group_name_H-M   'P 1'
#
loop_
_entity.id
_entity.type
_entity.pdbx_description
1 polymer ?
#
loop_
_entity_poly.entity_id
_entity_poly.type
_entity_poly.pdbx_seq_one_letter_code
_entity_poly.pdbx_strand_id
1 'polypeptide(L)'
;MSISKKERTLSIWVGLAIGITVSSLLFRYALNEKETKIQERPGNFDSNTTAQGKPFVPLPESVLKKISGGIVVFFDENDSISPKHAVSKTPKWVIETSGPFRSERLFILIEQNPSEKTEHHFFRASELFVKSRPELDWPEKPMELLKLAVQAIKSSSGDLVFTSEAYSVIGTNSETGEWILQIKDISPSGIRSSLFMLNGLSGLIEQASLCPWAPQN
;
A
#
# COMPACT_ATOMS: atom_id res chain seq x y z
N MET A 1 59.80 -8.69 -20.48
CA MET A 1 59.20 -7.36 -20.19
C MET A 1 58.35 -7.50 -18.94
N SER A 2 58.80 -6.99 -17.79
CA SER A 2 57.98 -6.95 -16.56
C SER A 2 57.40 -5.55 -16.39
N ILE A 3 56.08 -5.49 -16.15
CA ILE A 3 55.36 -4.25 -15.86
C ILE A 3 55.90 -3.66 -14.56
N SER A 4 56.20 -2.36 -14.57
CA SER A 4 56.65 -1.61 -13.39
C SER A 4 55.54 -1.56 -12.32
N LYS A 5 55.92 -1.54 -11.04
CA LYS A 5 54.95 -1.35 -9.94
C LYS A 5 54.06 -0.12 -10.13
N LYS A 6 54.60 0.96 -10.71
CA LYS A 6 53.85 2.20 -10.98
C LYS A 6 52.82 2.01 -12.09
N GLU A 7 53.17 1.29 -13.16
CA GLU A 7 52.27 0.99 -14.28
C GLU A 7 51.11 0.08 -13.87
N ARG A 8 51.37 -0.91 -13.01
CA ARG A 8 50.33 -1.77 -12.44
C ARG A 8 49.34 -0.98 -11.58
N THR A 9 49.84 -0.10 -10.70
CA THR A 9 48.98 0.76 -9.87
C THR A 9 48.15 1.73 -10.71
N LEU A 10 48.74 2.32 -11.75
CA LEU A 10 48.03 3.19 -12.68
C LEU A 10 46.90 2.43 -13.39
N SER A 11 47.18 1.23 -13.92
CA SER A 11 46.18 0.41 -14.60
C SER A 11 45.00 0.03 -13.69
N ILE A 12 45.26 -0.25 -12.41
CA ILE A 12 44.20 -0.54 -11.43
C ILE A 12 43.33 0.70 -11.21
N TRP A 13 43.92 1.87 -11.02
CA TRP A 13 43.17 3.12 -10.84
C TRP A 13 42.34 3.51 -12.05
N VAL A 14 42.89 3.34 -13.27
CA VAL A 14 42.14 3.57 -14.51
C VAL A 14 40.96 2.61 -14.61
N GLY A 15 41.17 1.32 -14.34
CA GLY A 15 40.09 0.32 -14.32
C GLY A 15 39.00 0.66 -13.30
N LEU A 16 39.39 1.10 -12.10
CA LEU A 16 38.46 1.52 -11.05
C LEU A 16 37.66 2.76 -11.47
N ALA A 17 38.33 3.79 -12.03
CA ALA A 17 37.68 5.02 -12.48
C ALA A 17 36.67 4.75 -13.60
N ILE A 18 37.04 3.91 -14.58
CA ILE A 18 36.13 3.47 -15.66
C ILE A 18 34.96 2.69 -15.07
N GLY A 19 35.21 1.75 -14.15
CA GLY A 19 34.16 0.98 -13.49
C GLY A 19 33.15 1.85 -12.76
N ILE A 20 33.61 2.83 -11.98
CA ILE A 20 32.76 3.77 -11.23
C ILE A 20 31.95 4.65 -12.20
N THR A 21 32.59 5.20 -13.22
CA THR A 21 31.93 6.10 -14.18
C THR A 21 30.86 5.38 -15.00
N VAL A 22 31.16 4.20 -15.55
CA VAL A 22 30.19 3.39 -16.31
C VAL A 22 29.04 2.94 -15.41
N SER A 23 29.32 2.50 -14.17
CA SER A 23 28.26 2.10 -13.22
C SER A 23 27.35 3.26 -12.85
N SER A 24 27.91 4.45 -12.60
CA SER A 24 27.14 5.67 -12.31
C SER A 24 26.25 6.08 -13.49
N LEU A 25 26.78 5.97 -14.71
CA LEU A 25 26.03 6.31 -15.93
C LEU A 25 24.87 5.33 -16.17
N LEU A 26 25.12 4.03 -16.02
CA LEU A 26 24.07 3.00 -16.10
C LEU A 26 23.01 3.18 -15.01
N PHE A 27 23.41 3.52 -13.79
CA PHE A 27 22.47 3.78 -12.70
C PHE A 27 21.57 4.98 -12.99
N ARG A 28 22.14 6.10 -13.46
CA ARG A 28 21.36 7.29 -13.86
C ARG A 28 20.43 7.00 -15.02
N TYR A 29 20.91 6.25 -16.02
CA TYR A 29 20.08 5.83 -17.14
C TYR A 29 18.88 4.99 -16.67
N ALA A 30 19.11 4.00 -15.80
CA ALA A 30 18.05 3.16 -15.25
C ALA A 30 17.02 3.96 -14.43
N LEU A 31 17.47 4.97 -13.67
CA LEU A 31 16.57 5.87 -12.96
C LEU A 31 15.73 6.72 -13.92
N ASN A 32 16.35 7.30 -14.94
CA ASN A 32 15.65 8.12 -15.93
C ASN A 32 14.61 7.30 -16.72
N GLU A 33 14.98 6.11 -17.20
CA GLU A 33 14.05 5.22 -17.92
C GLU A 33 12.86 4.81 -17.03
N LYS A 34 13.10 4.61 -15.72
CA LYS A 34 12.03 4.32 -14.75
C LYS A 34 11.09 5.50 -14.60
N GLU A 35 11.61 6.72 -14.49
CA GLU A 35 10.82 7.94 -14.36
C GLU A 35 9.96 8.19 -15.60
N THR A 36 10.54 8.07 -16.80
CA THR A 36 9.79 8.20 -18.06
C THR A 36 8.66 7.17 -18.16
N LYS A 37 8.91 5.91 -17.80
CA LYS A 37 7.86 4.86 -17.80
C LYS A 37 6.75 5.11 -16.79
N ILE A 38 7.03 5.79 -15.68
CA ILE A 38 6.00 6.18 -14.70
C ILE A 38 5.19 7.36 -15.24
N GLN A 39 5.83 8.34 -15.88
CA GLN A 39 5.14 9.46 -16.52
C GLN A 39 4.25 9.03 -17.68
N GLU A 40 4.62 8.00 -18.44
CA GLU A 40 3.78 7.50 -19.54
C GLU A 40 2.66 6.55 -19.08
N ARG A 41 2.69 6.10 -17.82
CA ARG A 41 1.68 5.17 -17.30
C ARG A 41 0.35 5.89 -17.02
N PRO A 42 -0.79 5.25 -17.35
CA PRO A 42 -2.10 5.75 -16.91
C PRO A 42 -2.17 5.72 -15.38
N GLY A 43 -2.79 6.73 -14.77
CA GLY A 43 -2.78 6.92 -13.32
C GLY A 43 -1.63 7.76 -12.81
N ASN A 44 -0.73 8.26 -13.65
CA ASN A 44 0.22 9.29 -13.21
C ASN A 44 -0.54 10.50 -12.64
N PHE A 45 0.11 11.31 -11.80
CA PHE A 45 -0.55 12.42 -11.09
C PHE A 45 -1.09 13.52 -12.01
N ASP A 46 -0.51 13.68 -13.20
CA ASP A 46 -0.88 14.71 -14.18
C ASP A 46 -1.98 14.26 -15.17
N SER A 47 -2.26 12.94 -15.22
CA SER A 47 -3.13 12.33 -16.21
C SER A 47 -4.62 12.55 -15.91
N ASN A 48 -4.95 12.97 -14.68
CA ASN A 48 -6.33 13.10 -14.16
C ASN A 48 -7.19 11.85 -14.36
N THR A 49 -6.58 10.71 -14.66
CA THR A 49 -7.25 9.45 -14.97
C THR A 49 -6.53 8.32 -14.27
N THR A 50 -7.21 7.49 -13.49
CA THR A 50 -6.60 6.40 -12.72
C THR A 50 -6.02 5.35 -13.67
N ALA A 51 -5.19 4.44 -13.12
CA ALA A 51 -4.70 3.29 -13.86
C ALA A 51 -5.83 2.40 -14.44
N GLN A 52 -7.05 2.52 -13.91
CA GLN A 52 -8.25 1.83 -14.37
C GLN A 52 -9.11 2.65 -15.35
N GLY A 53 -8.66 3.84 -15.74
CA GLY A 53 -9.36 4.69 -16.70
C GLY A 53 -10.51 5.54 -16.12
N LYS A 54 -10.63 5.63 -14.78
CA LYS A 54 -11.63 6.52 -14.14
C LYS A 54 -11.04 7.91 -13.93
N PRO A 55 -11.80 9.01 -14.11
CA PRO A 55 -11.28 10.34 -13.79
C PRO A 55 -11.02 10.47 -12.28
N PHE A 56 -9.99 11.24 -11.90
CA PHE A 56 -9.73 11.59 -10.51
C PHE A 56 -9.38 13.07 -10.36
N VAL A 57 -9.70 13.64 -9.20
CA VAL A 57 -9.34 15.02 -8.86
C VAL A 57 -7.85 15.10 -8.52
N PRO A 58 -7.11 16.12 -9.01
CA PRO A 58 -5.69 16.29 -8.72
C PRO A 58 -5.35 16.14 -7.24
N LEU A 59 -4.21 15.50 -6.97
CA LEU A 59 -3.73 15.33 -5.61
C LEU A 59 -3.35 16.69 -4.99
N PRO A 60 -3.73 16.95 -3.73
CA PRO A 60 -3.38 18.21 -3.07
C PRO A 60 -1.87 18.29 -2.79
N GLU A 61 -1.34 19.51 -2.71
CA GLU A 61 0.09 19.74 -2.50
C GLU A 61 0.65 19.06 -1.24
N SER A 62 -0.17 18.94 -0.18
CA SER A 62 0.21 18.27 1.06
C SER A 62 0.50 16.77 0.85
N VAL A 63 -0.16 16.14 -0.11
CA VAL A 63 0.07 14.75 -0.51
C VAL A 63 1.29 14.66 -1.42
N LEU A 64 1.40 15.54 -2.42
CA LEU A 64 2.53 15.56 -3.37
C LEU A 64 3.88 15.78 -2.67
N LYS A 65 3.90 16.56 -1.59
CA LYS A 65 5.10 16.75 -0.75
C LYS A 65 5.54 15.47 -0.04
N LYS A 66 4.60 14.58 0.31
CA LYS A 66 4.88 13.32 1.03
C LYS A 66 5.12 12.15 0.09
N ILE A 67 4.51 12.17 -1.08
CA ILE A 67 4.61 11.12 -2.10
C ILE A 67 4.96 11.83 -3.42
N SER A 68 6.25 11.91 -3.71
CA SER A 68 6.77 12.63 -4.88
C SER A 68 6.53 11.89 -6.21
N GLY A 69 6.17 10.61 -6.16
CA GLY A 69 5.88 9.81 -7.35
C GLY A 69 5.07 8.56 -7.03
N GLY A 70 4.16 8.23 -7.94
CA GLY A 70 3.29 7.07 -7.82
C GLY A 70 2.26 7.03 -8.94
N ILE A 71 1.40 6.01 -8.87
CA ILE A 71 0.29 5.80 -9.79
C ILE A 71 -1.00 5.75 -8.98
N VAL A 72 -1.95 6.62 -9.27
CA VAL A 72 -3.31 6.57 -8.73
C VAL A 72 -4.02 5.36 -9.37
N VAL A 73 -4.23 4.32 -8.59
CA VAL A 73 -4.89 3.09 -9.04
C VAL A 73 -6.41 3.20 -8.89
N PHE A 74 -6.86 3.75 -7.77
CA PHE A 74 -8.29 3.97 -7.49
C PHE A 74 -8.54 5.39 -7.00
N PHE A 75 -9.74 5.88 -7.30
CA PHE A 75 -10.27 7.13 -6.80
C PHE A 75 -11.76 6.96 -6.48
N ASP A 76 -12.19 7.55 -5.37
CA ASP A 76 -13.58 7.56 -4.94
C ASP A 76 -13.92 8.79 -4.07
N GLU A 77 -15.09 9.39 -4.27
CA GLU A 77 -15.63 10.51 -3.48
C GLU A 77 -16.84 10.12 -2.63
N ASN A 78 -17.12 8.82 -2.49
CA ASN A 78 -18.18 8.31 -1.63
C ASN A 78 -17.87 8.52 -0.13
N ASP A 79 -18.71 7.94 0.72
CA ASP A 79 -18.60 8.02 2.17
C ASP A 79 -17.20 7.66 2.69
N SER A 80 -16.84 8.29 3.81
CA SER A 80 -15.60 8.02 4.52
C SER A 80 -15.42 6.54 4.86
N ILE A 81 -14.18 6.08 4.76
CA ILE A 81 -13.81 4.73 5.20
C ILE A 81 -13.79 4.66 6.74
N SER A 82 -13.53 5.79 7.40
CA SER A 82 -13.60 5.89 8.85
C SER A 82 -15.05 5.79 9.34
N PRO A 83 -15.36 4.87 10.26
CA PRO A 83 -16.72 4.72 10.80
C PRO A 83 -17.17 5.96 11.57
N LYS A 84 -16.25 6.78 12.10
CA LYS A 84 -16.57 8.03 12.81
C LYS A 84 -17.22 9.08 11.91
N HIS A 85 -17.01 9.00 10.60
CA HIS A 85 -17.50 9.97 9.63
C HIS A 85 -18.19 9.29 8.44
N ALA A 86 -18.81 8.13 8.66
CA ALA A 86 -19.37 7.27 7.61
C ALA A 86 -20.45 7.89 6.70
N VAL A 87 -20.87 9.15 6.94
CA VAL A 87 -21.87 9.88 6.13
C VAL A 87 -21.22 11.05 5.36
N SER A 88 -20.00 11.46 5.72
CA SER A 88 -19.32 12.53 4.98
C SER A 88 -18.70 11.97 3.71
N LYS A 89 -18.99 12.61 2.58
CA LYS A 89 -18.32 12.36 1.30
C LYS A 89 -16.93 12.98 1.34
N THR A 90 -15.91 12.15 1.22
CA THR A 90 -14.50 12.58 1.24
C THR A 90 -13.80 12.01 0.01
N PRO A 91 -12.97 12.79 -0.70
CA PRO A 91 -12.16 12.24 -1.77
C PRO A 91 -11.10 11.30 -1.17
N LYS A 92 -10.94 10.17 -1.84
CA LYS A 92 -10.06 9.07 -1.46
C LYS A 92 -9.27 8.61 -2.66
N TRP A 93 -7.97 8.47 -2.48
CA TRP A 93 -7.05 7.99 -3.52
C TRP A 93 -6.33 6.75 -3.01
N VAL A 94 -6.13 5.77 -3.89
CA VAL A 94 -5.22 4.66 -3.64
C VAL A 94 -4.05 4.78 -4.60
N ILE A 95 -2.86 5.01 -4.04
CA ILE A 95 -1.64 5.25 -4.79
C ILE A 95 -0.74 4.03 -4.69
N GLU A 96 -0.36 3.47 -5.84
CA GLU A 96 0.78 2.56 -5.95
C GLU A 96 2.06 3.39 -5.94
N THR A 97 2.87 3.21 -4.91
CA THR A 97 4.22 3.74 -4.85
C THR A 97 5.24 2.60 -4.83
N SER A 98 6.37 2.83 -5.48
CA SER A 98 7.49 1.89 -5.54
C SER A 98 8.68 2.53 -4.85
N GLY A 99 9.34 1.80 -3.96
CA GLY A 99 10.65 2.22 -3.47
C GLY A 99 11.67 2.41 -4.61
N PRO A 100 12.85 2.98 -4.31
CA PRO A 100 13.92 3.14 -5.29
C PRO A 100 14.29 1.79 -5.93
N PHE A 101 14.21 0.69 -5.18
CA PHE A 101 14.41 -0.67 -5.64
C PHE A 101 13.13 -1.51 -5.61
N ARG A 102 13.00 -2.37 -6.63
CA ARG A 102 11.79 -3.06 -7.10
C ARG A 102 11.14 -4.07 -6.14
N SER A 103 11.62 -4.23 -4.91
CA SER A 103 11.25 -5.40 -4.09
C SER A 103 9.87 -5.30 -3.45
N GLU A 104 9.31 -4.11 -3.22
CA GLU A 104 8.01 -3.99 -2.55
C GLU A 104 7.17 -2.87 -3.19
N ARG A 105 6.02 -3.26 -3.77
CA ARG A 105 4.97 -2.32 -4.17
C ARG A 105 4.15 -2.00 -2.93
N LEU A 106 4.11 -0.74 -2.57
CA LEU A 106 3.32 -0.26 -1.44
C LEU A 106 2.10 0.46 -2.00
N PHE A 107 0.91 0.07 -1.51
CA PHE A 107 -0.33 0.75 -1.83
C PHE A 107 -0.75 1.61 -0.65
N ILE A 108 -0.90 2.90 -0.89
CA ILE A 108 -1.23 3.89 0.14
C ILE A 108 -2.64 4.40 -0.13
N LEU A 109 -3.53 4.22 0.83
CA LEU A 109 -4.84 4.86 0.87
C LEU A 109 -4.66 6.24 1.49
N ILE A 110 -5.19 7.24 0.80
CA ILE A 110 -5.21 8.63 1.22
C ILE A 110 -6.65 9.05 1.31
N GLU A 111 -7.04 9.55 2.48
CA GLU A 111 -8.38 10.06 2.73
C GLU A 111 -8.29 11.48 3.23
N GLN A 112 -9.04 12.40 2.61
CA GLN A 112 -9.15 13.76 3.10
C GLN A 112 -9.96 13.78 4.41
N ASN A 113 -9.47 14.53 5.41
CA ASN A 113 -10.21 14.69 6.66
C ASN A 113 -11.52 15.47 6.38
N PRO A 114 -12.69 14.93 6.75
CA PRO A 114 -13.97 15.59 6.51
C PRO A 114 -14.14 16.90 7.31
N SER A 115 -13.46 17.01 8.46
CA SER A 115 -13.53 18.20 9.33
C SER A 115 -12.56 19.29 8.86
N GLU A 116 -11.39 18.89 8.35
CA GLU A 116 -10.33 19.80 7.91
C GLU A 116 -9.82 19.43 6.52
N LYS A 117 -10.27 20.15 5.49
CA LYS A 117 -9.94 19.85 4.08
C LYS A 117 -8.44 19.89 3.75
N THR A 118 -7.63 20.56 4.55
CA THR A 118 -6.18 20.64 4.37
C THR A 118 -5.46 19.40 4.89
N GLU A 119 -6.07 18.67 5.82
CA GLU A 119 -5.50 17.49 6.45
C GLU A 119 -5.87 16.20 5.69
N HIS A 120 -4.90 15.30 5.60
CA HIS A 120 -5.04 14.03 4.90
C HIS A 120 -4.53 12.92 5.81
N HIS A 121 -5.31 11.85 5.92
CA HIS A 121 -4.91 10.63 6.60
C HIS A 121 -4.33 9.65 5.59
N PHE A 122 -3.30 8.93 6.04
CA PHE A 122 -2.56 8.01 5.21
C PHE A 122 -2.58 6.62 5.85
N PHE A 123 -2.91 5.62 5.05
CA PHE A 123 -3.03 4.24 5.50
C PHE A 123 -2.40 3.30 4.47
N ARG A 124 -1.95 2.12 4.92
CA ARG A 124 -1.62 1.04 4.00
C ARG A 124 -2.90 0.45 3.45
N ALA A 125 -3.11 0.56 2.14
CA ALA A 125 -4.37 0.16 1.51
C ALA A 125 -4.56 -1.37 1.51
N SER A 126 -3.47 -2.13 1.46
CA SER A 126 -3.48 -3.60 1.41
C SER A 126 -3.48 -4.25 2.79
N GLU A 127 -3.41 -3.49 3.88
CA GLU A 127 -3.20 -4.05 5.23
C GLU A 127 -4.23 -3.48 6.22
N LEU A 128 -4.83 -4.38 7.00
CA LEU A 128 -5.74 -4.05 8.09
C LEU A 128 -5.19 -4.61 9.40
N PHE A 129 -5.39 -3.87 10.49
CA PHE A 129 -5.16 -4.39 11.83
C PHE A 129 -6.43 -5.05 12.34
N VAL A 130 -6.28 -6.24 12.90
CA VAL A 130 -7.36 -7.02 13.49
C VAL A 130 -6.99 -7.34 14.93
N LYS A 131 -7.75 -6.76 15.85
CA LYS A 131 -7.68 -7.05 17.27
C LYS A 131 -8.60 -8.19 17.63
N SER A 132 -8.01 -9.15 18.30
CA SER A 132 -8.61 -10.44 18.63
C SER A 132 -9.22 -10.35 20.04
N ARG A 133 -10.41 -10.92 20.30
CA ARG A 133 -10.97 -10.96 21.66
C ARG A 133 -10.16 -11.85 22.63
N PRO A 134 -9.76 -11.35 23.81
CA PRO A 134 -8.90 -12.09 24.74
C PRO A 134 -9.59 -13.30 25.41
N GLU A 135 -10.91 -13.37 25.39
CA GLU A 135 -11.70 -14.45 26.02
C GLU A 135 -11.74 -15.74 25.19
N LEU A 136 -11.34 -15.70 23.93
CA LEU A 136 -10.99 -16.89 23.17
C LEU A 136 -9.49 -17.10 23.31
N ASP A 137 -9.08 -18.13 24.05
CA ASP A 137 -7.81 -18.80 23.81
C ASP A 137 -7.83 -19.23 22.35
N TRP A 138 -7.25 -18.39 21.47
CA TRP A 138 -7.23 -18.71 20.06
C TRP A 138 -6.47 -20.03 19.92
N PRO A 139 -7.07 -21.07 19.33
CA PRO A 139 -6.30 -22.25 19.01
C PRO A 139 -5.14 -21.82 18.10
N GLU A 140 -4.02 -22.55 18.16
CA GLU A 140 -2.78 -22.37 17.39
C GLU A 140 -2.97 -22.19 15.86
N LYS A 141 -4.21 -22.28 15.34
CA LYS A 141 -4.59 -22.03 13.95
C LYS A 141 -5.66 -20.95 13.82
N PRO A 142 -5.35 -19.69 14.13
CA PRO A 142 -6.29 -18.59 14.05
C PRO A 142 -6.80 -18.30 12.63
N MET A 143 -5.95 -18.59 11.65
CA MET A 143 -6.27 -18.53 10.22
C MET A 143 -7.44 -19.43 9.84
N GLU A 144 -7.56 -20.62 10.43
CA GLU A 144 -8.62 -21.56 10.07
C GLU A 144 -9.97 -21.09 10.59
N LEU A 145 -10.03 -20.50 11.80
CA LEU A 145 -11.26 -19.90 12.32
C LEU A 145 -11.66 -18.64 11.54
N LEU A 146 -10.71 -17.80 11.15
CA LEU A 146 -11.00 -16.61 10.36
C LEU A 146 -11.42 -16.99 8.93
N LYS A 147 -10.78 -18.00 8.32
CA LYS A 147 -11.21 -18.60 7.06
C LYS A 147 -12.61 -19.20 7.17
N LEU A 148 -12.89 -19.96 8.23
CA LEU A 148 -14.21 -20.57 8.46
C LEU A 148 -15.29 -19.52 8.70
N ALA A 149 -15.00 -18.46 9.47
CA ALA A 149 -15.93 -17.36 9.72
C ALA A 149 -16.23 -16.59 8.44
N VAL A 150 -15.20 -16.25 7.66
CA VAL A 150 -15.35 -15.61 6.35
C VAL A 150 -16.08 -16.53 5.36
N GLN A 151 -15.85 -17.86 5.41
CA GLN A 151 -16.59 -18.83 4.62
C GLN A 151 -18.05 -19.00 5.07
N ALA A 152 -18.34 -18.94 6.36
CA ALA A 152 -19.70 -19.09 6.89
C ALA A 152 -20.60 -17.91 6.52
N ILE A 153 -20.04 -16.70 6.42
CA ILE A 153 -20.79 -15.52 5.95
C ILE A 153 -21.20 -15.65 4.46
N LYS A 154 -20.54 -16.52 3.67
CA LYS A 154 -20.96 -16.83 2.28
C LYS A 154 -22.35 -17.45 2.20
N SER A 155 -22.79 -18.14 3.25
CA SER A 155 -24.02 -18.95 3.23
C SER A 155 -25.28 -18.13 3.52
N SER A 156 -25.14 -16.95 4.12
CA SER A 156 -26.25 -16.09 4.58
C SER A 156 -26.53 -14.89 3.68
N SER A 157 -25.55 -14.47 2.86
CA SER A 157 -25.65 -13.32 1.96
C SER A 157 -25.42 -13.77 0.52
N GLY A 158 -26.47 -14.27 -0.13
CA GLY A 158 -26.45 -15.10 -1.34
C GLY A 158 -25.84 -14.55 -2.65
N ASP A 159 -25.00 -13.51 -2.64
CA ASP A 159 -24.43 -12.93 -3.88
C ASP A 159 -22.97 -12.43 -3.77
N LEU A 160 -22.23 -12.72 -2.69
CA LEU A 160 -20.83 -12.30 -2.57
C LEU A 160 -19.85 -13.46 -2.77
N VAL A 161 -19.29 -13.56 -3.99
CA VAL A 161 -18.25 -14.53 -4.35
C VAL A 161 -16.92 -14.15 -3.67
N PHE A 162 -16.72 -14.59 -2.43
CA PHE A 162 -15.42 -14.50 -1.76
C PHE A 162 -14.64 -15.81 -1.97
N THR A 163 -13.45 -15.75 -2.55
CA THR A 163 -12.53 -16.89 -2.57
C THR A 163 -11.69 -16.89 -1.28
N SER A 164 -11.20 -18.07 -0.87
CA SER A 164 -10.26 -18.24 0.26
C SER A 164 -8.95 -17.42 0.11
N GLU A 165 -8.82 -16.71 -1.00
CA GLU A 165 -7.67 -15.89 -1.35
C GLU A 165 -7.87 -14.40 -1.01
N ALA A 166 -9.05 -13.96 -0.59
CA ALA A 166 -9.32 -12.53 -0.38
C ALA A 166 -8.51 -11.91 0.78
N TYR A 167 -8.13 -12.75 1.75
CA TYR A 167 -7.45 -12.35 2.98
C TYR A 167 -6.28 -13.28 3.31
N SER A 168 -5.15 -12.71 3.75
CA SER A 168 -4.02 -13.48 4.28
C SER A 168 -3.40 -12.78 5.49
N VAL A 169 -3.21 -13.48 6.61
CA VAL A 169 -2.45 -12.93 7.74
C VAL A 169 -0.97 -12.95 7.37
N ILE A 170 -0.33 -11.79 7.42
CA ILE A 170 1.08 -11.61 7.05
C ILE A 170 1.99 -11.43 8.27
N GLY A 171 1.41 -11.21 9.45
CA GLY A 171 2.15 -11.09 10.69
C GLY A 171 1.31 -10.55 11.84
N THR A 172 2.00 -10.12 12.88
CA THR A 172 1.44 -9.47 14.06
C THR A 172 2.22 -8.21 14.35
N ASN A 173 1.52 -7.14 14.72
CA ASN A 173 2.13 -5.93 15.23
C ASN A 173 2.79 -6.25 16.57
N SER A 174 4.11 -6.10 16.66
CA SER A 174 4.88 -6.42 17.87
C SER A 174 4.57 -5.52 19.07
N GLU A 175 4.04 -4.31 18.83
CA GLU A 175 3.72 -3.35 19.88
C GLU A 175 2.30 -3.55 20.41
N THR A 176 1.33 -3.75 19.52
CA THR A 176 -0.09 -3.83 19.89
C THR A 176 -0.61 -5.25 20.02
N GLY A 177 0.11 -6.25 19.50
CA GLY A 177 -0.34 -7.65 19.40
C GLY A 177 -1.44 -7.88 18.35
N GLU A 178 -1.86 -6.84 17.63
CA GLU A 178 -2.89 -6.93 16.59
C GLU A 178 -2.35 -7.70 15.38
N TRP A 179 -3.20 -8.48 14.73
CA TRP A 179 -2.79 -9.19 13.53
C TRP A 179 -2.84 -8.28 12.33
N ILE A 180 -1.89 -8.48 11.42
CA ILE A 180 -1.80 -7.75 10.17
C ILE A 180 -2.42 -8.63 9.09
N LEU A 181 -3.60 -8.23 8.65
CA LEU A 181 -4.37 -8.91 7.61
C LEU A 181 -4.16 -8.20 6.27
N GLN A 182 -3.61 -8.92 5.30
CA GLN A 182 -3.50 -8.45 3.94
C GLN A 182 -4.82 -8.70 3.19
N ILE A 183 -5.30 -7.68 2.48
CA ILE A 183 -6.52 -7.73 1.65
C ILE A 183 -6.16 -7.66 0.16
N LYS A 184 -6.89 -8.40 -0.68
CA LYS A 184 -6.72 -8.32 -2.14
C LYS A 184 -7.47 -7.16 -2.78
N ASP A 185 -8.70 -6.90 -2.35
CA ASP A 185 -9.49 -5.77 -2.87
C ASP A 185 -9.10 -4.48 -2.12
N ILE A 186 -8.21 -3.77 -2.78
CA ILE A 186 -7.53 -2.59 -2.28
C ILE A 186 -8.28 -1.29 -2.64
N SER A 187 -9.44 -1.41 -3.31
CA SER A 187 -10.30 -0.27 -3.65
C SER A 187 -10.93 0.36 -2.39
N PRO A 188 -11.28 1.66 -2.39
CA PRO A 188 -11.94 2.29 -1.25
C PRO A 188 -13.20 1.55 -0.77
N SER A 189 -14.03 1.08 -1.70
CA SER A 189 -15.22 0.26 -1.42
C SER A 189 -14.87 -1.12 -0.87
N GLY A 190 -13.81 -1.75 -1.38
CA GLY A 190 -13.32 -3.06 -0.91
C GLY A 190 -12.78 -3.01 0.51
N ILE A 191 -12.00 -1.97 0.81
CA ILE A 191 -11.50 -1.68 2.16
C ILE A 191 -12.65 -1.46 3.13
N ARG A 192 -13.62 -0.59 2.78
CA ARG A 192 -14.80 -0.33 3.61
C ARG A 192 -15.61 -1.59 3.87
N SER A 193 -15.85 -2.38 2.83
CA SER A 193 -16.58 -3.65 2.95
C SER A 193 -15.84 -4.64 3.85
N SER A 194 -14.52 -4.74 3.69
CA SER A 194 -13.69 -5.60 4.55
C SER A 194 -13.75 -5.18 6.02
N LEU A 195 -13.63 -3.89 6.31
CA LEU A 195 -13.75 -3.36 7.68
C LEU A 195 -15.14 -3.62 8.27
N PHE A 196 -16.21 -3.40 7.51
CA PHE A 196 -17.57 -3.65 7.95
C PHE A 196 -17.77 -5.13 8.31
N MET A 197 -17.30 -6.02 7.44
CA MET A 197 -17.44 -7.47 7.61
C MET A 197 -16.64 -7.99 8.80
N LEU A 198 -15.37 -7.57 8.93
CA LEU A 198 -14.52 -7.99 10.05
C LEU A 198 -15.05 -7.47 11.39
N ASN A 199 -15.52 -6.22 11.45
CA ASN A 199 -16.15 -5.69 12.66
C ASN A 199 -17.53 -6.34 12.95
N GLY A 200 -18.22 -6.86 11.92
CA GLY A 200 -19.44 -7.65 12.08
C GLY A 200 -19.23 -9.03 12.72
N LEU A 201 -17.99 -9.54 12.70
CA LEU A 201 -17.60 -10.79 13.36
C LEU A 201 -17.36 -10.59 14.87
N SER A 202 -18.29 -9.93 15.56
CA SER A 202 -18.13 -9.51 16.95
C SER A 202 -17.88 -10.65 17.95
N GLY A 203 -18.21 -11.90 17.58
CA GLY A 203 -17.92 -13.08 18.39
C GLY A 203 -16.46 -13.56 18.33
N LEU A 204 -15.69 -13.10 17.34
CA LEU A 204 -14.28 -13.44 17.16
C LEU A 204 -13.43 -12.17 17.25
N ILE A 205 -13.75 -11.16 16.45
CA ILE A 205 -12.96 -9.93 16.33
C ILE A 205 -13.49 -8.89 17.33
N GLU A 206 -12.57 -8.30 18.09
CA GLU A 206 -12.89 -7.15 18.95
C GLU A 206 -13.00 -5.89 18.08
N GLN A 207 -12.01 -5.70 17.19
CA GLN A 207 -11.94 -4.53 16.33
C GLN A 207 -11.12 -4.82 15.06
N ALA A 208 -11.55 -4.29 13.92
CA ALA A 208 -10.75 -4.16 12.72
C ALA A 208 -10.58 -2.69 12.35
N SER A 209 -9.34 -2.29 12.05
CA SER A 209 -8.96 -0.90 11.80
C SER A 209 -7.96 -0.80 10.63
N LEU A 210 -7.84 0.41 10.07
CA LEU A 210 -6.87 0.70 9.02
C LEU A 210 -5.45 0.72 9.60
N CYS A 211 -4.48 0.14 8.88
CA CYS A 211 -3.07 0.26 9.25
C CYS A 211 -2.56 1.68 8.90
N PRO A 212 -2.20 2.52 9.88
CA PRO A 212 -1.67 3.85 9.60
C PRO A 212 -0.35 3.74 8.83
N TRP A 213 -0.14 4.67 7.90
CA TRP A 213 1.13 4.82 7.20
C TRP A 213 1.68 6.22 7.47
N ALA A 214 2.96 6.29 7.84
CA ALA A 214 3.68 7.54 7.92
C ALA A 214 4.85 7.49 6.92
N PRO A 215 5.07 8.55 6.13
CA PRO A 215 6.30 8.66 5.34
C PRO A 215 7.49 8.67 6.31
N GLN A 216 8.51 7.87 6.01
CA GLN A 216 9.82 8.02 6.66
C GLN A 216 10.44 9.29 6.10
N ASN A 217 10.68 10.28 6.97
CA ASN A 217 11.38 11.53 6.63
C ASN A 217 12.82 11.28 6.18
#